data_AF-A0A3S1IKM6-F1
#
_entry.id   AF-A0A3S1IKM6-F1
#
_cell.length_a   1.000
_cell.length_b   1.000
_cell.length_c   1.000
_cell.angle_alpha   90.00
_cell.angle_beta   90.00
_cell.angle_gamma   90.00
#
_symmetry.space_group_name_H-M   'P 1'
#
loop_
_entity.id
_entity.type
_entity.pdbx_description
1 polymer ?
#
loop_
_entity_poly.entity_id
_entity_poly.type
_entity_poly.pdbx_seq_one_letter_code
_entity_poly.pdbx_strand_id
1 'polypeptide(L)'
;LYFGVESITPPEAAVIRDNAIKVISREEALSDIEAATARAAAWAARFDCVLIHFDVDALSFIDFPIAENVRRCDGLKLEDAAFALKQLTALPQWRGLTITEVNPAHAPDESAAFARLNEVLADALG
;
A
#
# COMPACT_ATOMS: atom_id res chain seq x y z
N LEU A 1 -2.35 10.57 -3.88
CA LEU A 1 -3.32 10.04 -2.91
C LEU A 1 -2.55 9.16 -1.94
N TYR A 2 -2.82 9.26 -0.64
CA TYR A 2 -2.34 8.30 0.34
C TYR A 2 -3.40 7.23 0.59
N PHE A 3 -2.98 5.97 0.68
CA PHE A 3 -3.83 4.81 0.83
C PHE A 3 -3.36 3.99 2.02
N GLY A 4 -4.29 3.57 2.89
CA GLY A 4 -3.93 2.75 4.05
C GLY A 4 -3.09 3.49 5.11
N VAL A 5 -3.03 4.82 5.04
CA VAL A 5 -2.17 5.61 5.95
C VAL A 5 -2.79 5.72 7.33
N GLU A 6 -1.92 5.71 8.34
CA GLU A 6 -2.25 6.00 9.73
C GLU A 6 -1.20 6.92 10.36
N SER A 7 -1.31 7.19 11.66
CA SER A 7 -0.26 7.86 12.44
C SER A 7 0.17 9.24 11.92
N ILE A 8 -0.73 9.94 11.22
CA ILE A 8 -0.51 11.30 10.71
C ILE A 8 -0.39 12.28 11.88
N THR A 9 0.77 12.91 12.00
CA THR A 9 1.05 13.94 13.02
C THR A 9 0.30 15.25 12.71
N PRO A 10 0.07 16.14 13.70
CA PRO A 10 -0.63 17.40 13.44
C PRO A 10 0.01 18.28 12.35
N PRO A 11 1.35 18.41 12.24
CA PRO A 11 1.99 19.09 11.13
C PRO A 11 1.73 18.43 9.77
N GLU A 12 1.83 17.10 9.67
CA GLU A 12 1.53 16.37 8.42
C GLU A 12 0.06 16.52 8.02
N ALA A 13 -0.86 16.48 8.99
CA ALA A 13 -2.27 16.69 8.75
C ALA A 13 -2.56 18.11 8.22
N ALA A 14 -1.80 19.12 8.68
CA ALA A 14 -1.89 20.47 8.12
C ALA A 14 -1.42 20.49 6.66
N VAL A 15 -0.26 19.91 6.36
CA VAL A 15 0.26 19.82 4.98
C VAL A 15 -0.70 19.09 4.05
N ILE A 16 -1.29 17.97 4.49
CA ILE A 16 -2.29 17.20 3.74
C ILE A 16 -3.50 18.07 3.40
N ARG A 17 -4.03 18.83 4.36
CA ARG A 17 -5.18 19.73 4.15
C ARG A 17 -4.82 20.87 3.20
N ASP A 18 -3.71 21.55 3.46
CA ASP A 18 -3.30 22.75 2.73
C ASP A 18 -3.01 22.45 1.24
N ASN A 19 -2.56 21.22 0.95
CA ASN A 19 -2.30 20.75 -0.41
C ASN A 19 -3.43 19.89 -1.00
N ALA A 20 -4.56 19.77 -0.30
CA ALA A 20 -5.70 18.94 -0.69
C ALA A 20 -5.30 17.50 -1.10
N ILE A 21 -4.32 16.92 -0.40
CA ILE A 21 -3.85 15.56 -0.66
C ILE A 21 -4.98 14.60 -0.31
N LYS A 22 -5.45 13.84 -1.30
CA LYS A 22 -6.50 12.84 -1.07
C LYS A 22 -5.95 11.71 -0.20
N VAL A 23 -6.69 11.36 0.85
CA VAL A 23 -6.36 10.28 1.78
C VAL A 23 -7.48 9.24 1.80
N ILE A 24 -7.09 7.98 1.84
CA ILE A 24 -7.89 6.82 2.26
C ILE A 24 -7.18 6.29 3.51
N SER A 25 -7.85 6.33 4.66
CA SER A 25 -7.23 5.93 5.92
C SER A 25 -7.05 4.41 5.98
N ARG A 26 -6.16 3.96 6.86
CA ARG A 26 -6.03 2.55 7.20
C ARG A 26 -7.34 1.93 7.68
N GLU A 27 -8.07 2.61 8.56
CA GLU A 27 -9.37 2.16 9.06
C GLU A 27 -10.36 1.91 7.92
N GLU A 28 -10.44 2.83 6.97
CA GLU A 28 -11.31 2.67 5.79
C GLU A 28 -10.89 1.47 4.95
N ALA A 29 -9.59 1.32 4.68
CA ALA A 29 -9.07 0.21 3.88
C ALA A 29 -9.25 -1.15 4.58
N LEU A 30 -9.12 -1.23 5.90
CA LEU A 30 -9.34 -2.44 6.68
C LEU A 30 -10.83 -2.79 6.82
N SER A 31 -11.71 -1.80 6.80
CA SER A 31 -13.15 -2.04 6.85
C SER A 31 -13.67 -2.63 5.54
N ASP A 32 -13.19 -2.14 4.40
CA ASP A 32 -13.59 -2.60 3.06
C ASP A 32 -12.52 -2.27 2.03
N ILE A 33 -11.64 -3.24 1.76
CA ILE A 33 -10.52 -3.07 0.83
C ILE A 33 -11.01 -2.86 -0.60
N GLU A 34 -12.13 -3.47 -0.99
CA GLU A 34 -12.69 -3.35 -2.33
C GLU A 34 -13.21 -1.94 -2.58
N ALA A 35 -14.00 -1.41 -1.64
CA ALA A 35 -14.52 -0.05 -1.73
C ALA A 35 -13.40 1.00 -1.68
N ALA A 36 -12.42 0.81 -0.78
CA ALA A 36 -11.25 1.68 -0.67
C ALA A 36 -10.46 1.71 -1.99
N THR A 37 -10.20 0.54 -2.57
CA THR A 37 -9.47 0.39 -3.84
C THR A 37 -10.24 1.00 -5.01
N ALA A 38 -11.55 0.74 -5.12
CA ALA A 38 -12.40 1.33 -6.14
C ALA A 38 -12.39 2.87 -6.07
N ARG A 39 -12.40 3.44 -4.86
CA ARG A 39 -12.27 4.89 -4.65
C ARG A 39 -10.91 5.44 -5.08
N ALA A 40 -9.84 4.70 -4.81
CA ALA A 40 -8.50 5.07 -5.27
C ALA A 40 -8.42 5.04 -6.80
N ALA A 41 -8.95 4.00 -7.45
CA ALA A 41 -9.02 3.88 -8.90
C ALA A 41 -9.85 5.01 -9.54
N ALA A 42 -11.01 5.33 -8.97
CA ALA A 42 -11.85 6.44 -9.45
C ALA A 42 -11.15 7.81 -9.31
N TRP A 43 -10.37 8.01 -8.24
CA TRP A 43 -9.54 9.20 -8.11
C TRP A 43 -8.41 9.23 -9.14
N ALA A 44 -7.75 8.09 -9.36
CA ALA A 44 -6.66 7.91 -10.32
C ALA A 44 -7.11 8.09 -11.78
N ALA A 45 -8.39 7.81 -12.09
CA ALA A 45 -9.00 8.00 -13.40
C ALA A 45 -8.92 9.44 -13.96
N ARG A 46 -8.64 10.41 -13.10
CA ARG A 46 -8.52 11.84 -13.44
C ARG A 46 -7.15 12.23 -14.00
N PHE A 47 -6.19 11.30 -14.03
CA PHE A 47 -4.81 11.55 -14.42
C PHE A 47 -4.43 10.72 -15.64
N ASP A 48 -3.61 11.30 -16.52
CA ASP A 48 -3.10 10.63 -17.72
C ASP A 48 -1.97 9.63 -17.42
N CYS A 49 -1.37 9.73 -16.23
CA CYS A 49 -0.26 8.90 -15.77
C CYS A 49 -0.41 8.63 -14.28
N VAL A 50 -0.29 7.35 -13.89
CA VAL A 50 -0.36 6.90 -12.50
C VAL A 50 0.90 6.11 -12.17
N LEU A 51 1.55 6.50 -11.09
CA LEU A 51 2.64 5.75 -10.46
C LEU A 51 2.14 5.24 -9.11
N ILE A 52 2.49 4.00 -8.80
CA ILE A 52 2.20 3.38 -7.51
C ILE A 52 3.51 3.33 -6.72
N HIS A 53 3.47 3.86 -5.52
CA HIS A 53 4.55 3.74 -4.54
C HIS A 53 4.04 2.88 -3.40
N PHE A 54 4.54 1.66 -3.32
CA PHE A 54 4.20 0.69 -2.30
C PHE A 54 5.30 0.67 -1.24
N ASP A 55 5.05 1.41 -0.18
CA ASP A 55 5.84 1.34 1.04
C ASP A 55 5.38 0.12 1.86
N VAL A 56 6.29 -0.81 2.11
CA VAL A 56 5.98 -2.07 2.81
C VAL A 56 5.65 -1.85 4.29
N ASP A 57 5.97 -0.69 4.87
CA ASP A 57 5.52 -0.27 6.20
C ASP A 57 3.98 -0.17 6.31
N ALA A 58 3.26 -0.12 5.19
CA ALA A 58 1.79 -0.17 5.20
C ALA A 58 1.23 -1.54 5.62
N LEU A 59 2.05 -2.61 5.54
CA LEU A 59 1.66 -3.95 5.95
C LEU A 59 1.69 -4.11 7.47
N SER A 60 0.87 -5.04 7.97
CA SER A 60 0.93 -5.49 9.35
C SER A 60 2.26 -6.18 9.60
N PHE A 61 3.13 -5.54 10.41
CA PHE A 61 4.41 -6.15 10.80
C PHE A 61 4.21 -7.45 11.58
N ILE A 62 3.10 -7.59 12.30
CA ILE A 62 2.79 -8.82 13.06
C ILE A 62 2.52 -9.99 12.12
N ASP A 63 1.84 -9.74 11.00
CA ASP A 63 1.43 -10.80 10.06
C ASP A 63 2.48 -11.06 8.97
N PHE A 64 3.19 -10.02 8.53
CA PHE A 64 4.18 -10.10 7.45
C PHE A 64 5.40 -9.19 7.74
N PRO A 65 6.32 -9.64 8.62
CA PRO A 65 7.44 -8.84 9.15
C PRO A 65 8.60 -8.68 8.15
N ILE A 66 8.38 -7.94 7.07
CA ILE A 66 9.42 -7.59 6.09
C ILE A 66 9.63 -6.09 5.94
N ALA A 67 8.87 -5.29 6.69
CA ALA A 67 8.97 -3.84 6.73
C ALA A 67 10.17 -3.38 7.58
N GLU A 68 10.79 -2.25 7.25
CA GLU A 68 11.81 -1.60 8.09
C GLU A 68 11.21 -1.20 9.44
N ASN A 69 9.96 -0.74 9.44
CA ASN A 69 9.28 -0.30 10.63
C ASN A 69 8.70 -1.47 11.44
N VAL A 70 9.21 -1.62 12.66
CA VAL A 70 8.82 -2.71 13.58
C VAL A 70 7.62 -2.37 14.47
N ARG A 71 6.87 -1.30 14.15
CA ARG A 71 5.68 -0.91 14.92
C ARG A 71 4.64 -2.03 14.90
N ARG A 72 4.17 -2.39 16.10
CA ARG A 72 3.13 -3.40 16.31
C ARG A 72 1.76 -2.74 16.36
N CYS A 73 1.30 -2.28 15.20
CA CYS A 73 -0.06 -1.79 14.97
C CYS A 73 -0.74 -2.64 13.90
N ASP A 74 -2.07 -2.61 13.88
CA ASP A 74 -2.83 -3.25 12.80
C ASP A 74 -2.44 -2.57 11.49
N GLY A 75 -1.77 -3.28 10.58
CA GLY A 75 -1.49 -2.81 9.21
C GLY A 75 -2.37 -3.56 8.20
N LEU A 76 -2.19 -3.28 6.91
CA LEU A 76 -2.84 -4.07 5.87
C LEU A 76 -2.30 -5.51 5.88
N LYS A 77 -3.16 -6.48 5.60
CA LYS A 77 -2.67 -7.83 5.28
C LYS A 77 -2.04 -7.83 3.90
N LEU A 78 -1.13 -8.77 3.66
CA LEU A 78 -0.51 -8.92 2.35
C LEU A 78 -1.56 -9.16 1.25
N GLU A 79 -2.64 -9.89 1.56
CA GLU A 79 -3.74 -10.17 0.63
C GLU A 79 -4.53 -8.91 0.26
N ASP A 80 -4.76 -8.01 1.22
CA ASP A 80 -5.46 -6.74 0.99
C ASP A 80 -4.60 -5.82 0.10
N ALA A 81 -3.30 -5.76 0.38
CA ALA A 81 -2.35 -5.04 -0.48
C ALA A 81 -2.27 -5.66 -1.88
N ALA A 82 -2.25 -7.00 -1.99
CA ALA A 82 -2.24 -7.71 -3.26
C ALA A 82 -3.48 -7.37 -4.10
N PHE A 83 -4.66 -7.40 -3.48
CA PHE A 83 -5.91 -7.02 -4.13
C PHE A 83 -5.84 -5.57 -4.66
N ALA A 84 -5.45 -4.63 -3.82
CA ALA A 84 -5.35 -3.22 -4.19
C ALA A 84 -4.34 -2.99 -5.32
N LEU A 85 -3.15 -3.60 -5.22
CA LEU A 85 -2.12 -3.51 -6.24
C LEU A 85 -2.64 -4.01 -7.59
N LYS A 86 -3.22 -5.22 -7.63
CA LYS A 86 -3.75 -5.81 -8.87
C LYS A 86 -4.77 -4.93 -9.57
N GLN A 87 -5.68 -4.29 -8.81
CA GLN A 87 -6.67 -3.39 -9.40
C GLN A 87 -6.04 -2.09 -9.91
N LEU A 88 -5.08 -1.54 -9.17
CA LEU A 88 -4.46 -0.25 -9.51
C LEU A 88 -3.43 -0.36 -10.65
N THR A 89 -2.70 -1.47 -10.75
CA THR A 89 -1.79 -1.76 -11.87
C THR A 89 -2.53 -2.10 -13.16
N ALA A 90 -3.77 -2.60 -13.06
CA ALA A 90 -4.64 -2.83 -14.22
C ALA A 90 -5.20 -1.52 -14.84
N LEU A 91 -4.97 -0.36 -14.23
CA LEU A 91 -5.38 0.92 -14.80
C LEU A 91 -4.64 1.20 -16.11
N PRO A 92 -5.32 1.61 -17.20
CA PRO A 92 -4.68 1.85 -18.50
C PRO A 92 -3.62 2.97 -18.48
N GLN A 93 -3.70 3.87 -17.50
CA GLN A 93 -2.73 4.96 -17.28
C GLN A 93 -1.60 4.60 -16.29
N TRP A 94 -1.56 3.39 -15.73
CA TRP A 94 -0.48 2.97 -14.84
C TRP A 94 0.84 2.86 -15.60
N ARG A 95 1.93 3.36 -15.01
CA ARG A 95 3.26 3.43 -15.66
C ARG A 95 4.43 2.92 -14.82
N GLY A 96 4.21 2.61 -13.56
CA GLY A 96 5.30 2.14 -12.72
C GLY A 96 4.88 1.82 -11.30
N LEU A 97 5.60 0.86 -10.73
CA LEU A 97 5.53 0.46 -9.34
C LEU A 97 6.91 0.66 -8.73
N THR A 98 6.95 1.32 -7.58
CA THR A 98 8.14 1.35 -6.70
C THR A 98 7.79 0.63 -5.41
N ILE A 99 8.75 -0.10 -4.86
CA ILE A 99 8.60 -0.86 -3.63
C ILE A 99 9.73 -0.45 -2.70
N THR A 100 9.41 -0.01 -1.48
CA THR A 100 10.37 0.57 -0.54
C THR A 100 10.16 0.06 0.88
N GLU A 101 11.11 0.41 1.77
CA GLU A 101 11.13 0.02 3.20
C GLU A 101 11.08 -1.50 3.42
N VAL A 102 11.59 -2.26 2.46
CA VAL A 102 11.80 -3.70 2.60
C VAL A 102 13.07 -3.93 3.42
N ASN A 103 12.96 -4.66 4.52
CA ASN A 103 14.07 -5.14 5.34
C ASN A 103 14.05 -6.67 5.46
N PRO A 104 14.89 -7.38 4.68
CA PRO A 104 14.97 -8.84 4.74
C PRO A 104 15.37 -9.40 6.10
N ALA A 105 16.12 -8.63 6.91
CA ALA A 105 16.60 -9.08 8.22
C ALA A 105 15.46 -9.28 9.25
N HIS A 106 14.26 -8.75 8.98
CA HIS A 106 13.09 -8.96 9.84
C HIS A 106 12.31 -10.23 9.50
N ALA A 107 12.52 -10.81 8.31
CA ALA A 107 11.79 -11.99 7.86
C ALA A 107 12.17 -13.24 8.70
N PRO A 108 11.20 -13.93 9.34
CA PRO A 108 11.46 -15.17 10.06
C PRO A 108 12.02 -16.28 9.18
N ASP A 109 11.53 -16.34 7.93
CA ASP A 109 12.06 -17.14 6.85
C ASP A 109 12.10 -16.24 5.60
N GLU A 110 13.30 -15.73 5.30
CA GLU A 110 13.53 -14.81 4.19
C GLU A 110 13.08 -15.43 2.86
N SER A 111 13.47 -16.67 2.58
CA SER A 111 13.16 -17.30 1.28
C SER A 111 11.66 -17.48 1.10
N ALA A 112 10.95 -17.94 2.14
CA ALA A 112 9.51 -18.11 2.07
C ALA A 112 8.76 -16.77 1.97
N ALA A 113 9.17 -15.76 2.74
CA ALA A 113 8.53 -14.44 2.73
C ALA A 113 8.68 -13.76 1.36
N PHE A 114 9.89 -13.75 0.80
CA PHE A 114 10.12 -13.12 -0.50
C PHE A 114 9.55 -13.92 -1.67
N ALA A 115 9.46 -15.26 -1.57
CA ALA A 115 8.69 -16.04 -2.54
C ALA A 115 7.23 -15.58 -2.58
N ARG A 116 6.58 -15.44 -1.43
CA ARG A 116 5.19 -14.98 -1.33
C ARG A 116 5.00 -13.54 -1.80
N LEU A 117 5.93 -12.64 -1.48
CA LEU A 117 5.90 -11.26 -1.99
C LEU A 117 6.03 -11.26 -3.52
N ASN A 118 6.96 -12.04 -4.08
CA ASN A 118 7.17 -12.13 -5.53
C ASN A 118 5.93 -12.68 -6.25
N GLU A 119 5.23 -13.67 -5.67
CA GLU A 119 3.98 -14.20 -6.22
C GLU A 119 2.90 -13.10 -6.29
N VAL A 120 2.73 -12.33 -5.22
CA VAL A 120 1.80 -11.19 -5.17
C VAL A 120 2.13 -10.14 -6.22
N LEU A 121 3.41 -9.77 -6.34
CA LEU A 121 3.86 -8.76 -7.29
C LEU A 121 3.72 -9.25 -8.74
N ALA A 122 4.05 -10.52 -9.01
CA ALA A 122 3.88 -11.11 -10.33
C ALA A 122 2.39 -11.11 -10.74
N ASP A 123 1.49 -11.56 -9.87
CA ASP A 123 0.05 -11.55 -10.15
C ASP A 123 -0.51 -10.12 -10.36
N ALA A 124 0.02 -9.14 -9.62
CA ALA A 124 -0.39 -7.75 -9.80
C ALA A 124 0.09 -7.14 -11.13
N LEU A 125 1.25 -7.57 -11.65
CA LEU A 125 1.83 -7.00 -12.88
C LEU A 125 1.33 -7.68 -14.17
N GLY A 126 0.75 -8.88 -14.07
CA GLY A 126 0.30 -9.69 -15.21
C GLY A 126 1.43 -10.38 -15.95
#